data_AF-A0A966HGZ8-F1
#
_entry.id   AF-A0A966HGZ8-F1
#
_cell.length_a   1.000
_cell.length_b   1.000
_cell.length_c   1.000
_cell.angle_alpha   90.00
_cell.angle_beta   90.00
_cell.angle_gamma   90.00
#
_symmetry.space_group_name_H-M   'P 1'
#
loop_
_entity.id
_entity.type
_entity.pdbx_description
1 polymer ?
#
loop_
_entity_poly.entity_id
_entity_poly.type
_entity_poly.pdbx_seq_one_letter_code
_entity_poly.pdbx_strand_id
1 'polypeptide(L)' 'MADFKRKPGESFEGFLRKFKRGLKNSKRLEKARSKQHLEPKTTKRLNKKKALSGIALQKKNEILRKTGKLQETRRR' A
#
# COMPACT_ATOMS: atom_id res chain seq x y z
N MET A 1 -1.48 11.60 18.32
CA MET A 1 -2.50 10.73 17.70
C MET A 1 -2.44 10.94 16.19
N ALA A 2 -3.45 10.53 15.39
CA ALA A 2 -3.57 11.09 14.04
C ALA A 2 -4.25 12.46 14.19
N ASP A 3 -3.47 13.48 14.54
CA ASP A 3 -3.98 14.81 14.88
C ASP A 3 -4.38 15.58 13.62
N PHE A 4 -5.41 15.08 12.93
CA PHE A 4 -6.06 15.77 11.83
C PHE A 4 -7.14 16.67 12.42
N LYS A 5 -6.86 17.97 12.47
CA LYS A 5 -7.89 18.99 12.73
C LYS A 5 -8.45 19.49 11.40
N ARG A 6 -9.76 19.74 11.36
CA ARG A 6 -10.42 20.34 10.20
C ARG A 6 -9.92 21.78 10.06
N LYS A 7 -9.51 22.17 8.85
CA LYS A 7 -9.14 23.57 8.58
C LYS A 7 -10.40 24.44 8.49
N PRO A 8 -10.37 25.71 8.92
CA PRO A 8 -11.50 26.62 8.70
C PRO A 8 -11.74 26.77 7.19
N GLY A 9 -13.01 26.67 6.76
CA GLY A 9 -13.40 26.68 5.34
C GLY A 9 -13.25 25.36 4.58
N GLU A 10 -12.77 24.28 5.21
CA GLU A 10 -12.69 22.95 4.58
C GLU A 10 -14.03 22.20 4.69
N SER A 11 -14.51 21.64 3.57
CA SER A 11 -15.66 20.74 3.59
C SER A 11 -15.35 19.47 4.37
N PHE A 12 -16.35 18.90 5.03
CA PHE A 12 -16.17 17.68 5.83
C PHE A 12 -15.58 16.52 5.02
N GLU A 13 -16.06 16.33 3.78
CA GLU A 13 -15.53 15.32 2.86
C GLU A 13 -14.06 15.57 2.48
N GLY A 14 -13.67 16.84 2.31
CA GLY A 14 -12.27 17.23 2.10
C GLY A 14 -11.37 16.77 3.25
N PHE A 15 -11.82 17.02 4.47
CA PHE A 15 -11.17 16.58 5.69
C PHE A 15 -11.09 15.05 5.79
N LEU A 16 -12.21 14.34 5.59
CA LEU A 16 -12.26 12.88 5.64
C LEU A 16 -11.33 12.23 4.64
N ARG A 17 -11.24 12.78 3.42
CA ARG A 17 -10.31 12.27 2.40
C ARG A 17 -8.86 12.39 2.86
N LYS A 18 -8.47 13.54 3.43
CA LYS A 18 -7.12 13.75 3.98
C LYS A 18 -6.83 12.82 5.15
N PHE A 19 -7.79 12.64 6.05
CA PHE A 19 -7.68 11.71 7.16
C PHE A 19 -7.47 10.27 6.68
N LYS A 20 -8.33 9.77 5.77
CA LYS A 20 -8.21 8.43 5.17
C LYS A 20 -6.87 8.23 4.47
N ARG A 21 -6.40 9.23 3.71
CA ARG A 21 -5.09 9.18 3.04
C ARG A 21 -3.94 9.17 4.06
N GLY A 22 -4.04 9.96 5.13
CA GLY A 22 -3.08 9.97 6.23
C GLY A 22 -2.98 8.61 6.92
N LEU A 23 -4.13 7.99 7.23
CA LEU A 23 -4.17 6.64 7.80
C LEU A 23 -3.50 5.61 6.86
N LYS A 24 -3.83 5.63 5.56
CA LYS A 24 -3.22 4.73 4.57
C LYS A 24 -1.70 4.90 4.50
N ASN A 25 -1.21 6.14 4.43
CA ASN A 25 0.22 6.42 4.34
C ASN A 25 0.98 6.03 5.61
N SER A 26 0.38 6.24 6.78
CA SER A 26 1.00 5.88 8.07
C SER A 26 1.13 4.36 8.27
N LYS A 27 0.41 3.55 7.48
CA LYS A 27 0.30 2.08 7.62
C LYS A 27 -0.08 1.62 9.04
N ARG A 28 -0.66 2.50 9.86
CA ARG A 28 -0.94 2.22 11.27
C ARG A 28 -1.99 1.11 11.43
N LEU A 29 -3.01 1.12 10.58
CA LEU A 29 -4.03 0.07 10.56
C LEU A 29 -3.44 -1.28 10.17
N GLU A 30 -2.60 -1.33 9.14
CA GLU A 30 -1.91 -2.56 8.71
C GLU A 30 -1.02 -3.11 9.81
N LYS A 31 -0.26 -2.24 10.50
CA LYS A 31 0.55 -2.64 11.66
C LYS A 31 -0.28 -3.14 12.84
N ALA A 32 -1.46 -2.56 13.07
CA ALA A 32 -2.35 -3.00 14.14
C ALA A 32 -2.94 -4.39 13.81
N ARG A 33 -3.42 -4.58 12.58
CA ARG A 33 -3.92 -5.87 12.07
C ARG A 33 -2.84 -6.95 12.12
N SER A 34 -1.61 -6.64 11.70
CA SER A 34 -0.50 -7.60 11.74
C SER A 34 -0.08 -8.00 13.15
N LYS A 35 -0.48 -7.24 14.18
CA LYS A 35 -0.19 -7.54 15.59
C LYS A 35 -1.35 -8.27 16.28
N GLN A 36 -2.49 -8.43 15.61
CA GLN A 36 -3.66 -9.11 16.17
C GLN A 36 -3.38 -10.59 16.45
N HIS A 37 -2.49 -11.20 15.66
CA HIS A 37 -2.11 -12.61 15.78
C HIS A 37 -0.59 -12.76 15.77
N LEU A 38 -0.11 -13.87 16.33
CA LEU A 38 1.29 -14.23 16.28
C LEU A 38 1.66 -14.73 14.88
N GLU A 39 2.46 -13.95 14.17
CA GLU A 39 3.00 -14.34 12.86
C GLU A 39 4.29 -15.15 13.02
N PRO A 40 4.43 -16.29 12.32
CA PRO A 40 5.66 -17.07 12.34
C PRO A 40 6.81 -16.31 11.66
N LYS A 41 8.04 -16.54 12.13
CA LYS A 41 9.24 -15.92 11.52
C LYS A 41 9.41 -16.38 10.08
N THR A 42 9.69 -15.43 9.18
CA THR A 42 9.97 -15.73 7.77
C THR A 42 11.32 -16.44 7.61
N THR A 43 11.31 -17.62 7.01
CA THR A 43 12.54 -18.36 6.69
C THR A 43 13.19 -17.87 5.39
N LYS A 44 14.49 -18.15 5.20
CA LYS A 44 15.22 -17.82 3.95
C LYS A 44 14.51 -18.36 2.70
N ARG A 45 13.91 -19.55 2.79
CA ARG A 45 13.12 -20.17 1.71
C ARG A 45 11.89 -19.34 1.35
N LEU A 46 11.12 -18.89 2.35
CA LEU A 46 9.94 -18.06 2.13
C LEU A 46 10.31 -16.71 1.53
N ASN A 47 11.41 -16.10 1.99
CA ASN A 47 11.91 -14.85 1.42
C ASN A 47 12.34 -15.02 -0.04
N LYS A 48 13.06 -16.09 -0.39
CA LYS A 48 13.42 -16.42 -1.77
C LYS A 48 12.18 -16.60 -2.65
N LYS A 49 11.17 -17.35 -2.19
CA LYS A 49 9.91 -17.56 -2.91
C LYS A 49 9.19 -16.23 -3.19
N LYS A 50 9.10 -15.35 -2.19
CA LYS A 50 8.49 -14.02 -2.31
C LYS A 50 9.23 -13.11 -3.28
N ALA A 51 10.57 -13.16 -3.29
CA ALA A 51 11.38 -12.39 -4.23
C ALA A 51 11.14 -12.85 -5.68
N LEU A 52 11.17 -14.17 -5.92
CA LEU A 52 10.93 -14.74 -7.25
C LEU A 52 9.52 -14.42 -7.78
N SER A 53 8.49 -14.50 -6.93
CA SER A 53 7.13 -14.14 -7.34
C SER A 53 7.00 -12.65 -7.66
N GLY A 54 7.68 -11.78 -6.92
CA GLY A 54 7.75 -10.34 -7.20
C GLY A 54 8.37 -10.04 -8.56
N ILE A 55 9.49 -10.69 -8.89
CA ILE A 55 10.15 -10.55 -10.20
C ILE A 55 9.24 -11.04 -11.33
N ALA A 56 8.59 -12.19 -11.17
CA ALA A 56 7.68 -12.72 -12.19
C ALA A 56 6.50 -11.77 -12.46
N LEU A 57 5.92 -11.22 -11.39
CA LEU A 57 4.82 -10.26 -11.49
C LEU A 57 5.26 -8.94 -12.13
N GLN A 58 6.49 -8.48 -11.84
CA GLN A 58 7.07 -7.32 -12.51
C GLN A 58 7.20 -7.55 -14.03
N LYS A 59 7.81 -8.67 -14.45
CA LYS A 59 7.96 -9.02 -15.87
C LYS A 59 6.62 -9.08 -16.59
N LYS A 60 5.62 -9.73 -15.98
CA LYS A 60 4.25 -9.79 -16.51
C LYS A 60 3.66 -8.38 -16.69
N ASN A 61 3.79 -7.53 -15.67
CA ASN A 61 3.26 -6.17 -15.73
C ASN A 61 3.98 -5.31 -16.78
N GLU A 62 5.28 -5.50 -16.99
CA GLU A 62 6.03 -4.80 -18.04
C GLU A 62 5.53 -5.18 -19.44
N ILE A 63 5.27 -6.46 -19.70
CA ILE A 63 4.67 -6.92 -20.96
C ILE A 63 3.27 -6.30 -21.14
N LEU A 64 2.45 -6.28 -20.09
CA LEU A 64 1.10 -5.71 -20.15
C LEU A 64 1.12 -4.19 -20.39
N ARG A 65 2.10 -3.46 -19.86
CA ARG A 65 2.30 -2.02 -20.17
C ARG A 65 2.68 -1.81 -21.63
N LYS A 66 3.67 -2.55 -22.12
CA LYS A 66 4.12 -2.48 -23.52
C LYS A 66 3.01 -2.77 -24.53
N THR A 67 2.10 -3.67 -24.19
CA THR A 67 0.95 -4.04 -25.03
C THR A 67 -0.28 -3.16 -24.81
N GLY A 68 -0.19 -2.10 -24.00
CA GLY A 68 -1.30 -1.19 -23.72
C GLY A 68 -2.42 -1.75 -22.84
N LYS A 69 -2.29 -2.99 -22.35
CA LYS A 69 -3.29 -3.68 -21.51
C LYS A 69 -3.25 -3.23 -20.05
N LEU A 70 -2.19 -2.56 -19.63
CA LEU A 70 -2.05 -1.97 -18.31
C LEU A 70 -1.66 -0.50 -18.46
N GLN A 71 -2.48 0.41 -17.95
CA GLN A 71 -2.18 1.84 -17.99
C GLN A 71 -0.82 2.14 -17.35
N GLU A 72 -0.01 2.95 -18.03
CA GLU A 72 1.24 3.49 -17.51
C GLU A 72 0.96 4.52 -16.41
N THR A 73 0.47 4.04 -15.28
CA THR A 73 0.43 4.85 -14.07
C THR A 73 1.87 5.05 -13.62
N ARG A 74 2.40 6.25 -13.84
CA ARG A 74 3.68 6.70 -13.30
C ARG A 74 3.62 6.47 -11.79
N ARG A 75 4.40 5.51 -11.28
CA ARG A 75 4.50 5.25 -9.84
C ARG A 75 4.91 6.57 -9.18
N ARG A 76 4.01 7.15 -8.38
CA ARG A 76 4.35 8.20 -7.42
C ARG A 76 5.06 7.59 -6.22
#